data_AF-A0A7X8R1N1-F1
#
_entry.id   AF-A0A7X8R1N1-F1
#
_cell.length_a   1.000
_cell.length_b   1.000
_cell.length_c   1.000
_cell.angle_alpha   90.00
_cell.angle_beta   90.00
_cell.angle_gamma   90.00
#
_symmetry.space_group_name_H-M   'P 1'
#
loop_
_entity.id
_entity.type
_entity.pdbx_description
1 polymer ?
#
loop_
_entity_poly.entity_id
_entity_poly.type
_entity_poly.pdbx_seq_one_letter_code
_entity_poly.pdbx_strand_id
1 'polypeptide(L)'
;MKHIRKSLILIIIFILLFNLSAFAATTTASTQKSSDFRGLWVATVVNTDYPTKATTNSEILKSEALQILDYAKNTGFNAVFLQVRPSGDALYKSKYYPWSKYLTGKQGVAPSGGFDPLDFWIAEAHKRGLELHAWINPYRVTKRSSGEPIHDFSSLHSTNPAVKNPGWTVKHSDGNIYLNPGIPEARQLIINGVLEIVENYPVDGIHFDDYFY
;
A
#
# COMPACT_ATOMS: atom_id res chain seq x y z
N MET A 1 -20.91 58.05 40.18
CA MET A 1 -21.18 58.03 38.72
C MET A 1 -19.96 57.72 37.84
N LYS A 2 -18.75 58.26 38.09
CA LYS A 2 -17.53 57.96 37.29
C LYS A 2 -17.09 56.48 37.31
N HIS A 3 -17.23 55.79 38.44
CA HIS A 3 -16.83 54.38 38.56
C HIS A 3 -17.75 53.43 37.78
N ILE A 4 -19.06 53.69 37.78
CA ILE A 4 -20.06 52.91 37.02
C ILE A 4 -19.79 52.99 35.50
N ARG A 5 -19.38 54.17 34.99
CA ARG A 5 -19.01 54.34 33.58
C ARG A 5 -17.76 53.55 33.18
N LYS A 6 -16.75 53.44 34.07
CA LYS A 6 -15.54 52.66 33.79
C LYS A 6 -15.81 51.15 33.77
N SER A 7 -16.64 50.66 34.69
CA SER A 7 -17.06 49.25 34.72
C SER A 7 -17.90 48.87 33.50
N LEU A 8 -18.79 49.77 33.03
CA LEU A 8 -19.60 49.52 31.84
C LEU A 8 -18.75 49.45 30.54
N ILE A 9 -17.73 50.30 30.43
CA ILE A 9 -16.79 50.28 29.29
C ILE A 9 -15.96 48.98 29.28
N LEU A 10 -15.51 48.51 30.45
CA LEU A 10 -14.76 47.25 30.55
C LEU A 10 -15.62 46.05 30.15
N ILE A 11 -16.90 46.03 30.54
CA ILE A 11 -17.84 44.96 30.19
C ILE A 11 -18.12 44.96 28.68
N ILE A 12 -18.28 46.13 28.06
CA ILE A 12 -18.49 46.24 26.61
C ILE A 12 -17.25 45.77 25.84
N ILE A 13 -16.04 46.14 26.27
CA ILE A 13 -14.79 45.67 25.66
C ILE A 13 -14.62 44.16 25.83
N PHE A 14 -14.98 43.61 26.99
CA PHE A 14 -14.92 42.16 27.24
C PHE A 14 -15.91 41.40 26.35
N ILE A 15 -17.13 41.91 26.16
CA ILE A 15 -18.13 41.34 25.25
C ILE A 15 -17.66 41.43 23.79
N LEU A 16 -17.04 42.54 23.38
CA LEU A 16 -16.47 42.69 22.03
C LEU A 16 -15.31 41.72 21.76
N LEU A 17 -14.44 41.50 22.75
CA LEU A 17 -13.31 40.55 22.65
C LEU A 17 -13.76 39.08 22.67
N PHE A 18 -14.83 38.75 23.40
CA PHE A 18 -15.44 37.41 23.40
C PHE A 18 -16.17 37.08 22.09
N ASN A 19 -16.76 38.09 21.43
CA ASN A 19 -17.40 37.90 20.13
C ASN A 19 -16.40 37.81 18.96
N LEU A 20 -15.21 38.44 19.06
CA LEU A 20 -14.16 38.27 18.04
C LEU A 20 -13.55 36.87 18.04
N SER A 21 -13.50 36.19 19.20
CA SER A 21 -12.99 34.82 19.31
C SER A 21 -14.03 33.76 18.92
N ALA A 22 -15.33 34.08 18.99
CA ALA A 22 -16.40 33.22 18.50
C ALA A 22 -16.56 33.26 16.95
N PHE A 23 -16.14 34.35 16.30
CA PHE A 23 -16.17 34.47 14.82
C PHE A 23 -14.93 33.91 14.11
N ALA A 24 -13.84 33.64 14.83
CA ALA A 24 -12.66 32.96 14.26
C ALA A 24 -12.79 31.44 14.21
N ALA A 25 -13.85 30.89 14.83
CA ALA A 25 -14.15 29.46 14.86
C ALA A 25 -15.30 29.07 13.92
N THR A 26 -15.56 29.84 12.86
CA THR A 26 -16.08 29.24 11.62
C THR A 26 -14.96 28.39 11.05
N THR A 27 -14.85 27.17 11.60
CA THR A 27 -14.39 26.04 10.81
C THR A 27 -15.21 26.13 9.53
N THR A 28 -14.55 26.54 8.44
CA THR A 28 -14.88 26.02 7.14
C THR A 28 -14.77 24.51 7.30
N ALA A 29 -15.84 23.88 7.78
CA ALA A 29 -16.22 22.57 7.34
C ALA A 29 -16.29 22.74 5.82
N SER A 30 -15.12 22.57 5.20
CA SER A 30 -15.02 22.15 3.82
C SER A 30 -16.02 21.02 3.78
N THR A 31 -17.20 21.30 3.24
CA THR A 31 -17.96 20.32 2.52
C THR A 31 -17.02 19.89 1.41
N GLN A 32 -16.05 19.04 1.76
CA GLN A 32 -15.27 18.28 0.83
C GLN A 32 -16.35 17.39 0.25
N LYS A 33 -17.00 17.91 -0.80
CA LYS A 33 -17.84 17.15 -1.70
C LYS A 33 -17.03 15.88 -1.90
N SER A 34 -17.51 14.75 -1.36
CA SER A 34 -16.73 13.52 -1.35
C SER A 34 -16.26 13.34 -2.78
N SER A 35 -14.96 13.50 -3.03
CA SER A 35 -14.49 13.38 -4.40
C SER A 35 -14.78 11.93 -4.77
N ASP A 36 -15.56 11.69 -5.82
CA ASP A 36 -15.84 10.32 -6.26
C ASP A 36 -14.53 9.53 -6.25
N PHE A 37 -14.53 8.39 -5.58
CA PHE A 37 -13.34 7.58 -5.45
C PHE A 37 -13.07 6.90 -6.80
N ARG A 38 -11.94 7.24 -7.42
CA ARG A 38 -11.53 6.79 -8.76
C ARG A 38 -10.15 6.16 -8.61
N GLY A 39 -10.15 4.86 -8.37
CA GLY A 39 -8.94 4.07 -8.19
C GLY A 39 -8.50 3.35 -9.46
N LEU A 40 -7.19 3.30 -9.69
CA LEU A 40 -6.54 2.46 -10.70
C LEU A 40 -5.86 1.28 -10.00
N TRP A 41 -6.22 0.04 -10.34
CA TRP A 41 -5.44 -1.13 -9.93
C TRP A 41 -4.18 -1.26 -10.78
N VAL A 42 -3.06 -1.55 -10.13
CA VAL A 42 -1.77 -1.83 -10.76
C VAL A 42 -1.30 -3.19 -10.28
N ALA A 43 -1.60 -4.22 -11.05
CA ALA A 43 -1.26 -5.60 -10.75
C ALA A 43 0.18 -5.93 -11.10
N THR A 44 0.86 -6.62 -10.19
CA THR A 44 2.28 -7.00 -10.33
C THR A 44 2.47 -8.49 -10.49
N VAL A 45 1.48 -9.29 -10.05
CA VAL A 45 1.42 -10.73 -10.34
C VAL A 45 1.51 -10.95 -11.84
N VAL A 46 2.38 -11.87 -12.26
CA VAL A 46 2.66 -12.20 -13.66
C VAL A 46 2.99 -11.00 -14.55
N ASN A 47 3.46 -9.89 -13.96
CA ASN A 47 3.83 -8.66 -14.67
C ASN A 47 2.68 -8.09 -15.51
N THR A 48 1.43 -8.14 -15.00
CA THR A 48 0.24 -7.65 -15.72
C THR A 48 0.33 -6.17 -16.06
N ASP A 49 0.60 -5.30 -15.07
CA ASP A 49 0.69 -3.85 -15.27
C ASP A 49 2.09 -3.32 -14.93
N TYR A 50 2.73 -3.86 -13.89
CA TYR A 50 4.04 -3.37 -13.43
C TYR A 50 4.94 -4.45 -12.78
N PRO A 51 6.26 -4.42 -13.01
CA PRO A 51 6.90 -3.80 -14.17
C PRO A 51 6.54 -4.57 -15.44
N THR A 52 6.67 -3.94 -16.61
CA THR A 52 6.39 -4.59 -17.91
C THR A 52 7.21 -5.86 -18.10
N LYS A 53 8.47 -5.81 -17.64
CA LYS A 53 9.37 -6.96 -17.54
C LYS A 53 10.14 -6.88 -16.25
N ALA A 54 10.30 -8.02 -15.58
CA ALA A 54 11.08 -8.10 -14.38
C ALA A 54 12.55 -7.70 -14.66
N THR A 55 13.11 -6.85 -13.82
CA THR A 55 14.46 -6.29 -13.98
C THR A 55 15.03 -5.84 -12.65
N THR A 56 16.35 -5.95 -12.48
CA THR A 56 17.03 -5.36 -11.33
C THR A 56 17.36 -3.88 -11.55
N ASN A 57 17.20 -3.34 -12.76
CA ASN A 57 17.53 -1.94 -13.05
C ASN A 57 16.48 -1.00 -12.46
N SER A 58 16.83 -0.31 -11.36
CA SER A 58 15.93 0.60 -10.67
C SER A 58 15.50 1.82 -11.51
N GLU A 59 16.31 2.27 -12.47
CA GLU A 59 15.92 3.40 -13.33
C GLU A 59 14.79 3.03 -14.30
N ILE A 60 14.76 1.77 -14.78
CA ILE A 60 13.63 1.27 -15.57
C ILE A 60 12.37 1.19 -14.71
N LEU A 61 12.50 0.60 -13.51
CA LEU A 61 11.37 0.46 -12.57
C LEU A 61 10.77 1.82 -12.19
N LYS A 62 11.60 2.81 -11.87
CA LYS A 62 11.16 4.18 -11.60
C LYS A 62 10.45 4.81 -12.79
N SER A 63 11.02 4.67 -13.99
CA SER A 63 10.45 5.25 -15.21
C SER A 63 9.05 4.67 -15.51
N GLU A 64 8.87 3.35 -15.41
CA GLU A 64 7.57 2.71 -15.61
C GLU A 64 6.55 3.12 -14.54
N ALA A 65 6.97 3.22 -13.28
CA ALA A 65 6.12 3.70 -12.19
C ALA A 65 5.63 5.15 -12.44
N LEU A 66 6.53 6.04 -12.87
CA LEU A 66 6.18 7.42 -13.20
C LEU A 66 5.18 7.49 -14.36
N GLN A 67 5.35 6.68 -15.40
CA GLN A 67 4.42 6.63 -16.54
C GLN A 67 3.01 6.22 -16.10
N ILE A 68 2.89 5.23 -15.22
CA ILE A 68 1.59 4.77 -14.69
C ILE A 68 0.94 5.86 -13.83
N LEU A 69 1.71 6.51 -12.95
CA LEU A 69 1.21 7.58 -12.09
C LEU A 69 0.79 8.83 -12.88
N ASP A 70 1.55 9.19 -13.91
CA ASP A 70 1.21 10.27 -14.83
C ASP A 70 -0.07 9.94 -15.61
N TYR A 71 -0.21 8.70 -16.08
CA TYR A 71 -1.44 8.23 -16.72
C TYR A 71 -2.64 8.32 -15.78
N ALA A 72 -2.51 7.83 -14.54
CA ALA A 72 -3.57 7.87 -13.53
C ALA A 72 -4.02 9.32 -13.29
N LYS A 73 -3.06 10.23 -13.10
CA LYS A 73 -3.35 11.65 -12.89
C LYS A 73 -4.05 12.29 -14.10
N ASN A 74 -3.52 12.07 -15.30
CA ASN A 74 -4.01 12.71 -16.54
C ASN A 74 -5.39 12.19 -16.98
N THR A 75 -5.80 11.02 -16.53
CA THR A 75 -7.12 10.43 -16.80
C THR A 75 -8.12 10.66 -15.67
N GLY A 76 -7.73 11.38 -14.62
CA GLY A 76 -8.62 11.85 -13.57
C GLY A 76 -8.77 10.92 -12.36
N PHE A 77 -8.01 9.82 -12.28
CA PHE A 77 -7.95 9.01 -11.06
C PHE A 77 -7.42 9.85 -9.89
N ASN A 78 -7.84 9.48 -8.67
CA ASN A 78 -7.38 10.09 -7.41
C ASN A 78 -6.76 9.06 -6.46
N ALA A 79 -6.75 7.78 -6.81
CA ALA A 79 -6.10 6.72 -6.03
C ALA A 79 -5.45 5.67 -6.93
N VAL A 80 -4.40 5.02 -6.41
CA VAL A 80 -3.74 3.86 -7.02
C VAL A 80 -3.70 2.72 -6.02
N PHE A 81 -4.14 1.53 -6.45
CA PHE A 81 -4.00 0.28 -5.71
C PHE A 81 -2.82 -0.51 -6.27
N LEU A 82 -1.64 -0.32 -5.68
CA LEU A 82 -0.42 -1.01 -6.11
C LEU A 82 -0.33 -2.39 -5.47
N GLN A 83 -0.23 -3.45 -6.26
CA GLN A 83 -0.03 -4.79 -5.73
C GLN A 83 1.40 -4.97 -5.18
N VAL A 84 1.57 -4.77 -3.86
CA VAL A 84 2.87 -4.85 -3.19
C VAL A 84 3.20 -6.26 -2.69
N ARG A 85 2.19 -7.13 -2.54
CA ARG A 85 2.35 -8.55 -2.18
C ARG A 85 1.51 -9.44 -3.10
N PRO A 86 2.05 -9.82 -4.27
CA PRO A 86 1.31 -10.63 -5.25
C PRO A 86 1.24 -12.12 -4.91
N SER A 87 2.29 -12.72 -4.30
CA SER A 87 2.37 -14.18 -4.09
C SER A 87 3.40 -14.58 -3.01
N GLY A 88 3.10 -14.31 -1.74
CA GLY A 88 3.96 -14.71 -0.61
C GLY A 88 5.33 -14.04 -0.64
N ASP A 89 5.41 -12.85 -1.21
CA ASP A 89 6.60 -12.05 -1.49
C ASP A 89 6.30 -10.54 -1.38
N ALA A 90 7.30 -9.68 -1.55
CA ALA A 90 7.16 -8.23 -1.37
C ALA A 90 7.83 -7.43 -2.49
N LEU A 91 7.20 -6.34 -2.90
CA LEU A 91 7.79 -5.28 -3.74
C LEU A 91 8.33 -4.12 -2.88
N TYR A 92 8.71 -4.41 -1.65
CA TYR A 92 9.26 -3.49 -0.67
C TYR A 92 10.22 -4.24 0.26
N LYS A 93 11.02 -3.51 1.03
CA LYS A 93 11.95 -4.13 1.97
C LYS A 93 11.19 -4.72 3.16
N SER A 94 11.02 -6.04 3.18
CA SER A 94 10.29 -6.75 4.24
C SER A 94 11.20 -7.61 5.12
N LYS A 95 10.88 -7.68 6.42
CA LYS A 95 11.45 -8.63 7.39
C LYS A 95 10.77 -10.00 7.36
N TYR A 96 9.56 -10.08 6.78
CA TYR A 96 8.74 -11.30 6.73
C TYR A 96 8.77 -11.99 5.38
N TYR A 97 8.75 -11.22 4.29
CA TYR A 97 8.57 -11.72 2.93
C TYR A 97 9.83 -11.49 2.09
N PRO A 98 10.23 -12.44 1.23
CA PRO A 98 11.32 -12.21 0.29
C PRO A 98 10.91 -11.22 -0.81
N TRP A 99 11.89 -10.59 -1.45
CA TRP A 99 11.65 -9.80 -2.66
C TRP A 99 10.90 -10.59 -3.73
N SER A 100 9.96 -9.94 -4.41
CA SER A 100 9.11 -10.59 -5.40
C SER A 100 9.86 -10.99 -6.67
N LYS A 101 9.56 -12.20 -7.16
CA LYS A 101 10.05 -12.64 -8.48
C LYS A 101 9.51 -11.78 -9.61
N TYR A 102 8.33 -11.17 -9.45
CA TYR A 102 7.73 -10.34 -10.47
C TYR A 102 8.45 -8.99 -10.62
N LEU A 103 9.16 -8.54 -9.59
CA LEU A 103 9.96 -7.32 -9.65
C LEU A 103 11.26 -7.54 -10.43
N THR A 104 12.04 -8.57 -10.05
CA THR A 104 13.45 -8.74 -10.50
C THR A 104 13.72 -10.01 -11.30
N GLY A 105 12.73 -10.88 -11.47
CA GLY A 105 12.81 -12.16 -12.17
C GLY A 105 13.16 -13.33 -11.27
N LYS A 106 13.61 -13.08 -10.03
CA LYS A 106 13.97 -14.11 -9.06
C LYS A 106 13.58 -13.71 -7.64
N GLN A 107 12.84 -14.59 -6.96
CA GLN A 107 12.42 -14.33 -5.58
C GLN A 107 13.64 -14.20 -4.65
N GLY A 108 13.59 -13.24 -3.73
CA GLY A 108 14.66 -12.91 -2.79
C GLY A 108 15.72 -11.96 -3.34
N VAL A 109 15.67 -11.58 -4.62
CA VAL A 109 16.61 -10.62 -5.23
C VAL A 109 16.03 -9.21 -5.24
N ALA A 110 16.73 -8.27 -4.61
CA ALA A 110 16.38 -6.86 -4.57
C ALA A 110 16.70 -6.14 -5.89
N PRO A 111 16.02 -5.02 -6.20
CA PRO A 111 16.46 -4.12 -7.28
C PRO A 111 17.80 -3.44 -6.93
N SER A 112 18.48 -2.91 -7.93
CA SER A 112 19.79 -2.30 -7.80
C SER A 112 19.75 -0.93 -7.12
N GLY A 113 20.88 -0.52 -6.53
CA GLY A 113 21.04 0.82 -5.97
C GLY A 113 20.29 1.07 -4.67
N GLY A 114 19.85 0.03 -3.96
CA GLY A 114 19.10 0.17 -2.71
C GLY A 114 17.68 0.72 -2.90
N PHE A 115 17.13 0.62 -4.11
CA PHE A 115 15.80 1.10 -4.45
C PHE A 115 14.72 0.37 -3.64
N ASP A 116 13.88 1.11 -2.93
CA ASP A 116 12.65 0.62 -2.34
C ASP A 116 11.48 1.05 -3.24
N PRO A 117 10.84 0.12 -3.97
CA PRO A 117 9.77 0.47 -4.89
C PRO A 117 8.56 1.08 -4.19
N LEU A 118 8.13 0.55 -3.04
CA LEU A 118 6.92 1.06 -2.38
C LEU A 118 7.11 2.50 -1.90
N ASP A 119 8.24 2.81 -1.28
CA ASP A 119 8.56 4.18 -0.85
C ASP A 119 8.55 5.16 -2.03
N PHE A 120 9.16 4.77 -3.16
CA PHE A 120 9.17 5.59 -4.38
C PHE A 120 7.77 5.80 -4.95
N TRP A 121 6.97 4.73 -5.06
CA TRP A 121 5.61 4.81 -5.57
C TRP A 121 4.74 5.73 -4.71
N ILE A 122 4.85 5.66 -3.38
CA ILE A 122 4.10 6.53 -2.46
C ILE A 122 4.50 7.98 -2.66
N ALA A 123 5.82 8.27 -2.62
CA ALA A 123 6.32 9.63 -2.76
C ALA A 123 5.89 10.27 -4.10
N GLU A 124 5.94 9.52 -5.20
CA GLU A 124 5.56 10.01 -6.52
C GLU A 124 4.04 10.11 -6.72
N ALA A 125 3.25 9.23 -6.11
CA ALA A 125 1.80 9.32 -6.10
C ALA A 125 1.34 10.58 -5.34
N HIS A 126 1.86 10.80 -4.14
CA HIS A 126 1.54 11.96 -3.31
C HIS A 126 1.89 13.28 -3.98
N LYS A 127 3.02 13.37 -4.70
CA LYS A 127 3.38 14.56 -5.51
C LYS A 127 2.34 14.91 -6.57
N ARG A 128 1.56 13.93 -7.03
CA ARG A 128 0.49 14.10 -8.03
C ARG A 128 -0.89 14.30 -7.39
N GLY A 129 -0.97 14.26 -6.06
CA GLY A 129 -2.23 14.26 -5.32
C GLY A 129 -3.05 12.99 -5.56
N LEU A 130 -2.37 11.85 -5.73
CA LEU A 130 -2.97 10.52 -5.76
C LEU A 130 -2.78 9.87 -4.39
N GLU A 131 -3.83 9.26 -3.85
CA GLU A 131 -3.69 8.30 -2.76
C GLU A 131 -2.97 7.04 -3.26
N LEU A 132 -2.15 6.41 -2.41
CA LEU A 132 -1.59 5.09 -2.65
C LEU A 132 -2.05 4.09 -1.60
N HIS A 133 -2.79 3.08 -2.07
CA HIS A 133 -3.27 1.97 -1.28
C HIS A 133 -2.41 0.74 -1.59
N ALA A 134 -1.80 0.16 -0.56
CA ALA A 134 -1.00 -1.06 -0.71
C ALA A 134 -1.93 -2.27 -0.83
N TRP A 135 -1.98 -2.84 -2.04
CA TRP A 135 -2.76 -4.03 -2.35
C TRP A 135 -1.96 -5.31 -2.08
N ILE A 136 -2.58 -6.21 -1.33
CA ILE A 136 -1.98 -7.43 -0.82
C ILE A 136 -2.87 -8.61 -1.15
N ASN A 137 -2.29 -9.66 -1.74
CA ASN A 137 -2.89 -10.98 -1.69
C ASN A 137 -2.53 -11.66 -0.35
N PRO A 138 -3.51 -12.09 0.48
CA PRO A 138 -3.23 -12.62 1.80
C PRO A 138 -2.62 -14.02 1.80
N TYR A 139 -3.14 -14.93 0.98
CA TYR A 139 -2.88 -16.37 1.15
C TYR A 139 -2.06 -17.01 0.03
N ARG A 140 -2.00 -16.43 -1.16
CA ARG A 140 -1.27 -17.03 -2.28
C ARG A 140 0.22 -17.11 -1.98
N VAL A 141 0.81 -18.29 -2.15
CA VAL A 141 2.26 -18.53 -2.05
C VAL A 141 2.85 -18.74 -3.43
N THR A 142 2.22 -19.56 -4.26
CA THR A 142 2.64 -19.76 -5.65
C THR A 142 1.54 -19.37 -6.62
N LYS A 143 1.96 -18.89 -7.80
CA LYS A 143 1.09 -18.74 -8.96
C LYS A 143 1.86 -19.23 -10.18
N ARG A 144 1.36 -20.32 -10.74
CA ARG A 144 1.84 -20.89 -12.00
C ARG A 144 1.24 -20.13 -13.18
N SER A 145 2.11 -19.71 -14.08
CA SER A 145 1.73 -19.31 -15.45
C SER A 145 1.76 -20.50 -16.40
N SER A 146 1.00 -20.42 -17.50
CA SER A 146 1.06 -21.45 -18.55
C SER A 146 2.50 -21.59 -19.07
N GLY A 147 3.00 -22.82 -19.14
CA GLY A 147 4.37 -23.12 -19.56
C GLY A 147 5.43 -23.09 -18.45
N GLU A 148 5.11 -22.59 -17.24
CA GLU A 148 6.02 -22.73 -16.10
C GLU A 148 5.99 -24.19 -15.56
N PRO A 149 7.13 -24.70 -15.05
CA PRO A 149 7.16 -25.96 -14.31
C PRO A 149 6.23 -25.88 -13.09
N ILE A 150 5.91 -27.04 -12.52
CA ILE A 150 5.11 -27.10 -11.28
C ILE A 150 5.88 -26.34 -10.20
N HIS A 151 5.25 -25.31 -9.61
CA HIS A 151 5.81 -24.65 -8.44
C HIS A 151 5.58 -25.52 -7.22
N ASP A 152 6.67 -25.82 -6.52
CA ASP A 152 6.69 -26.45 -5.21
C ASP A 152 7.59 -25.64 -4.27
N PHE A 153 7.83 -26.14 -3.06
CA PHE A 153 8.69 -25.42 -2.10
C PHE A 153 10.12 -25.19 -2.61
N SER A 154 10.62 -26.01 -3.56
CA SER A 154 11.96 -25.86 -4.12
C SER A 154 12.07 -24.67 -5.08
N SER A 155 10.95 -24.17 -5.62
CA SER A 155 10.93 -22.97 -6.46
C SER A 155 10.88 -21.66 -5.66
N LEU A 156 10.72 -21.75 -4.33
CA LEU A 156 10.65 -20.61 -3.43
C LEU A 156 12.03 -20.28 -2.83
N HIS A 157 12.25 -19.00 -2.52
CA HIS A 157 13.44 -18.58 -1.79
C HIS A 157 13.45 -19.19 -0.38
N SER A 158 14.63 -19.55 0.15
CA SER A 158 14.76 -20.20 1.46
C SER A 158 14.20 -19.37 2.63
N THR A 159 14.10 -18.04 2.46
CA THR A 159 13.51 -17.17 3.46
C THR A 159 11.99 -17.07 3.39
N ASN A 160 11.35 -17.65 2.37
CA ASN A 160 9.90 -17.61 2.20
C ASN A 160 9.19 -18.25 3.41
N PRO A 161 8.15 -17.61 3.99
CA PRO A 161 7.45 -18.15 5.15
C PRO A 161 6.88 -19.56 4.95
N ALA A 162 6.46 -19.89 3.73
CA ALA A 162 5.95 -21.22 3.39
C ALA A 162 7.04 -22.30 3.43
N VAL A 163 8.29 -21.94 3.07
CA VAL A 163 9.45 -22.86 3.16
C VAL A 163 9.84 -23.08 4.62
N LYS A 164 9.82 -22.02 5.44
CA LYS A 164 10.14 -22.11 6.86
C LYS A 164 9.06 -22.85 7.66
N ASN A 165 7.81 -22.76 7.23
CA ASN A 165 6.65 -23.30 7.93
C ASN A 165 5.74 -24.08 6.97
N PRO A 166 6.19 -25.23 6.43
CA PRO A 166 5.43 -25.97 5.43
C PRO A 166 4.06 -26.43 5.95
N GLY A 167 3.93 -26.69 7.27
CA GLY A 167 2.67 -27.03 7.93
C GLY A 167 1.61 -25.93 7.95
N TRP A 168 1.96 -24.70 7.54
CA TRP A 168 1.00 -23.59 7.42
C TRP A 168 0.32 -23.54 6.05
N THR A 169 0.64 -24.46 5.15
CA THR A 169 0.20 -24.37 3.76
C THR A 169 -0.71 -25.52 3.35
N VAL A 170 -1.49 -25.27 2.30
CA VAL A 170 -2.30 -26.26 1.60
C VAL A 170 -1.99 -26.17 0.11
N LYS A 171 -1.89 -27.32 -0.55
CA LYS A 171 -1.83 -27.39 -2.01
C LYS A 171 -3.26 -27.50 -2.54
N HIS A 172 -3.64 -26.59 -3.41
CA HIS A 172 -4.99 -26.55 -3.98
C HIS A 172 -5.06 -27.34 -5.30
N SER A 173 -6.28 -27.61 -5.78
CA SER A 173 -6.53 -28.42 -6.99
C SER A 173 -5.99 -27.79 -8.28
N ASP A 174 -5.74 -26.48 -8.28
CA ASP A 174 -5.10 -25.74 -9.37
C ASP A 174 -3.57 -25.92 -9.42
N GLY A 175 -3.02 -26.69 -8.48
CA GLY A 175 -1.61 -27.01 -8.36
C GLY A 175 -0.78 -25.96 -7.63
N ASN A 176 -1.38 -24.86 -7.19
CA ASN A 176 -0.69 -23.81 -6.43
C ASN A 176 -0.71 -24.10 -4.92
N ILE A 177 0.18 -23.44 -4.19
CA ILE A 177 0.33 -23.50 -2.73
C ILE A 177 -0.24 -22.20 -2.15
N TYR A 178 -0.96 -22.35 -1.05
CA TYR A 178 -1.58 -21.25 -0.31
C TYR A 178 -1.32 -21.40 1.19
N LEU A 179 -1.19 -20.28 1.89
CA LEU A 179 -1.30 -20.26 3.34
C LEU A 179 -2.70 -20.68 3.74
N ASN A 180 -2.80 -21.56 4.74
CA ASN A 180 -4.06 -22.05 5.26
C ASN A 180 -4.66 -21.02 6.23
N PRO A 181 -5.81 -20.39 5.90
CA PRO A 181 -6.43 -19.39 6.76
C PRO A 181 -6.89 -19.94 8.12
N GLY A 182 -7.06 -21.27 8.24
CA GLY A 182 -7.40 -21.95 9.49
C GLY A 182 -6.27 -21.95 10.52
N ILE A 183 -5.01 -21.78 10.10
CA ILE A 183 -3.83 -21.80 10.98
C ILE A 183 -3.64 -20.41 11.62
N PRO A 184 -3.69 -20.27 12.96
CA PRO A 184 -3.53 -18.98 13.65
C PRO A 184 -2.22 -18.26 13.31
N GLU A 185 -1.12 -19.00 13.21
CA GLU A 185 0.21 -18.46 12.92
C GLU A 185 0.30 -17.93 11.49
N ALA A 186 -0.39 -18.56 10.53
CA ALA A 186 -0.50 -18.07 9.16
C ALA A 186 -1.26 -16.74 9.10
N ARG A 187 -2.34 -16.60 9.89
CA ARG A 187 -3.05 -15.32 10.03
C ARG A 187 -2.17 -14.26 10.70
N GLN A 188 -1.42 -14.63 11.73
CA GLN A 188 -0.50 -13.71 12.40
C GLN A 188 0.61 -13.21 11.49
N LEU A 189 1.15 -14.06 10.61
CA LEU A 189 2.11 -13.65 9.58
C LEU A 189 1.52 -12.57 8.66
N ILE A 190 0.28 -12.74 8.21
CA ILE A 190 -0.42 -11.77 7.36
C ILE A 190 -0.61 -10.44 8.08
N ILE A 191 -1.07 -10.47 9.33
CA ILE A 191 -1.23 -9.29 10.20
C ILE A 191 0.10 -8.57 10.35
N ASN A 192 1.16 -9.29 10.67
CA ASN A 192 2.49 -8.73 10.84
C ASN A 192 3.02 -8.06 9.56
N GLY A 193 2.73 -8.64 8.39
CA GLY A 193 3.07 -8.03 7.10
C GLY A 193 2.30 -6.74 6.83
N VAL A 194 1.01 -6.68 7.20
CA VAL A 194 0.21 -5.46 7.11
C VAL A 194 0.75 -4.39 8.07
N LEU A 195 1.04 -4.77 9.33
CA LEU A 195 1.64 -3.88 10.33
C LEU A 195 2.98 -3.32 9.85
N GLU A 196 3.84 -4.16 9.26
CA GLU A 196 5.09 -3.70 8.68
C GLU A 196 4.90 -2.62 7.61
N ILE A 197 3.86 -2.73 6.78
CA ILE A 197 3.59 -1.71 5.76
C ILE A 197 3.15 -0.41 6.44
N VAL A 198 2.13 -0.46 7.31
CA VAL A 198 1.57 0.77 7.91
C VAL A 198 2.51 1.45 8.91
N GLU A 199 3.44 0.72 9.52
CA GLU A 199 4.44 1.28 10.44
C GLU A 199 5.61 1.96 9.73
N ASN A 200 5.97 1.50 8.51
CA ASN A 200 7.18 1.95 7.82
C ASN A 200 6.91 2.81 6.59
N TYR A 201 5.70 2.78 6.04
CA TYR A 201 5.35 3.47 4.80
C TYR A 201 4.08 4.32 5.01
N PRO A 202 4.07 5.59 4.54
CA PRO A 202 2.90 6.45 4.68
C PRO A 202 1.86 6.14 3.58
N VAL A 203 1.34 4.91 3.55
CA VAL A 203 0.25 4.50 2.66
C VAL A 203 -1.08 5.12 3.11
N ASP A 204 -1.95 5.40 2.16
CA ASP A 204 -3.29 5.94 2.43
C ASP A 204 -4.30 4.82 2.76
N GLY A 205 -3.96 3.56 2.43
CA GLY A 205 -4.78 2.42 2.78
C GLY A 205 -4.12 1.07 2.53
N ILE A 206 -4.77 0.03 3.07
CA ILE A 206 -4.46 -1.38 2.82
C ILE A 206 -5.65 -1.98 2.07
N HIS A 207 -5.38 -2.69 0.98
CA HIS A 207 -6.40 -3.28 0.13
C HIS A 207 -6.18 -4.78 -0.04
N PHE A 208 -7.21 -5.60 0.22
CA PHE A 208 -7.24 -7.01 -0.18
C PHE A 208 -8.20 -7.15 -1.35
N ASP A 209 -7.83 -7.97 -2.33
CA ASP A 209 -8.67 -8.31 -3.49
C ASP A 209 -9.63 -9.46 -3.14
N ASP A 210 -10.00 -10.29 -4.10
CA ASP A 210 -11.08 -11.26 -4.04
C ASP A 210 -10.63 -12.71 -3.73
N TYR A 211 -9.34 -12.96 -3.49
CA TYR A 211 -8.82 -14.32 -3.30
C TYR A 211 -8.94 -14.82 -1.85
N PHE A 212 -10.07 -15.46 -1.58
CA PHE A 212 -10.36 -16.21 -0.35
C PHE A 212 -10.90 -17.62 -0.69
N TYR A 213 -11.18 -18.45 0.33
CA TYR A 213 -11.76 -19.79 0.23
C TYR A 213 -13.11 -19.87 0.92
#